data_AF-A0A7K7FQR0-F1
#
_entry.id   AF-A0A7K7FQR0-F1
#
_cell.length_a   1.000
_cell.length_b   1.000
_cell.length_c   1.000
_cell.angle_alpha   90.00
_cell.angle_beta   90.00
_cell.angle_gamma   90.00
#
_symmetry.space_group_name_H-M   'P 1'
#
loop_
_entity.id
_entity.type
_entity.pdbx_description
1 polymer ?
#
loop_
_entity_poly.entity_id
_entity_poly.type
_entity_poly.pdbx_seq_one_letter_code
_entity_poly.pdbx_strand_id
1 'polypeptide(L)'
;MAEAAAGLTWPLPIGLCPVANFCFFSSIYLSSLFLAALSVERYLGVVFPLRYKSRKRLGRVVAASVVLWLVACSHCSIVFVAE
;
A
#
# COMPACT_ATOMS: atom_id res chain seq x y z
N MET A 1 5.19 -7.23 17.13
CA MET A 1 4.87 -7.81 18.46
C MET A 1 5.48 -9.19 18.70
N ALA A 2 6.07 -9.86 17.68
CA ALA A 2 6.88 -11.07 17.89
C ALA A 2 8.30 -10.78 18.44
N GLU A 3 8.92 -9.68 17.99
CA GLU A 3 10.27 -9.25 18.40
C GLU A 3 10.46 -8.94 19.89
N ALA A 4 9.38 -8.51 20.56
CA ALA A 4 9.41 -8.18 21.98
C ALA A 4 9.41 -9.43 22.87
N ALA A 5 8.91 -10.57 22.36
CA ALA A 5 8.89 -11.84 23.08
C ALA A 5 10.19 -12.64 22.89
N ALA A 6 10.98 -12.33 21.86
CA ALA A 6 12.25 -13.02 21.52
C ALA A 6 13.51 -12.27 22.00
N GLY A 7 13.38 -11.30 22.91
CA GLY A 7 14.52 -10.56 23.46
C GLY A 7 15.25 -9.67 22.45
N LEU A 8 14.52 -9.04 21.50
CA LEU A 8 15.07 -8.23 20.39
C LEU A 8 15.88 -9.02 19.35
N THR A 9 15.85 -10.36 19.39
CA THR A 9 16.49 -11.19 18.37
C THR A 9 15.47 -11.59 17.31
N TRP A 10 15.72 -11.21 16.05
CA TRP A 10 14.84 -11.56 14.91
C TRP A 10 15.04 -13.04 14.58
N PRO A 11 14.05 -13.93 14.83
CA PRO A 11 14.23 -15.38 14.71
C PRO A 11 14.15 -15.88 13.27
N LEU A 12 13.81 -15.00 12.32
CA LEU A 12 13.70 -15.29 10.90
C LEU A 12 15.05 -15.06 10.18
N PRO A 13 15.25 -15.65 8.99
CA PRO A 13 16.47 -15.46 8.20
C PRO A 13 16.80 -13.98 8.01
N ILE A 14 18.10 -13.67 7.91
CA ILE A 14 18.63 -12.30 7.81
C ILE A 14 17.95 -11.48 6.70
N GLY A 15 17.53 -12.13 5.61
CA GLY A 15 16.85 -11.50 4.47
C GLY A 15 15.40 -11.08 4.75
N LEU A 16 14.71 -11.70 5.71
CA LEU A 16 13.30 -11.38 5.97
C LEU A 16 13.09 -10.13 6.83
N CYS A 17 14.07 -9.72 7.62
CA CYS A 17 14.00 -8.48 8.40
C CYS A 17 13.81 -7.22 7.53
N PRO A 18 14.66 -6.94 6.51
CA PRO A 18 14.47 -5.79 5.63
C PRO A 18 13.20 -5.89 4.77
N VAL A 19 12.79 -7.11 4.41
CA VAL A 19 11.57 -7.36 3.64
C VAL A 19 10.31 -7.04 4.43
N ALA A 20 10.22 -7.53 5.66
CA ALA A 20 9.09 -7.24 6.55
C ALA A 20 8.98 -5.72 6.79
N ASN A 21 10.11 -5.05 7.01
CA ASN A 21 10.17 -3.61 7.16
C ASN A 21 9.67 -2.87 5.90
N PHE A 22 10.14 -3.28 4.71
CA PHE A 22 9.69 -2.71 3.44
C PHE A 22 8.18 -2.87 3.22
N CYS A 23 7.63 -4.07 3.44
CA CYS A 23 6.20 -4.33 3.32
C CYS A 23 5.37 -3.47 4.29
N PHE A 24 5.83 -3.32 5.54
CA PHE A 24 5.14 -2.48 6.53
C PHE A 24 5.07 -1.02 6.09
N PHE A 25 6.21 -0.43 5.73
CA PHE A 25 6.23 0.96 5.26
C PHE A 25 5.43 1.13 3.97
N SER A 26 5.59 0.23 3.00
CA SER A 26 4.84 0.26 1.74
C SER A 26 3.32 0.27 1.99
N SER A 27 2.82 -0.64 2.82
CA SER A 27 1.40 -0.72 3.17
C SER A 27 0.87 0.56 3.84
N ILE A 28 1.65 1.16 4.74
CA ILE A 28 1.28 2.42 5.40
C ILE A 28 1.16 3.55 4.37
N TYR A 29 2.19 3.74 3.53
CA TYR A 29 2.16 4.77 2.48
C TYR A 29 0.99 4.57 1.52
N LEU A 30 0.70 3.33 1.18
CA LEU A 30 -0.39 2.97 0.29
C LEU A 30 -1.75 3.35 0.84
N SER A 31 -1.97 3.01 2.11
CA SER A 31 -3.20 3.35 2.83
C SER A 31 -3.35 4.87 2.93
N SER A 32 -2.28 5.59 3.30
CA SER A 32 -2.29 7.05 3.38
C SER A 32 -2.61 7.72 2.05
N LEU A 33 -2.00 7.26 0.95
CA LEU A 33 -2.28 7.77 -0.40
C LEU A 33 -3.71 7.46 -0.85
N PHE A 34 -4.22 6.27 -0.53
CA PHE A 34 -5.60 5.89 -0.84
C PHE A 34 -6.60 6.76 -0.07
N LEU A 35 -6.34 7.02 1.21
CA LEU A 35 -7.15 7.91 2.04
C LEU A 35 -7.09 9.36 1.56
N ALA A 36 -5.93 9.84 1.13
CA ALA A 36 -5.78 11.17 0.52
C ALA A 36 -6.56 11.28 -0.80
N ALA A 37 -6.51 10.26 -1.66
CA ALA A 37 -7.33 10.22 -2.87
C ALA A 37 -8.83 10.25 -2.54
N LEU A 38 -9.25 9.45 -1.54
CA LEU A 38 -10.63 9.41 -1.06
C LEU A 38 -11.11 10.78 -0.55
N SER A 39 -10.26 11.49 0.20
CA SER A 39 -10.60 12.81 0.77
C SER A 39 -10.77 13.86 -0.34
N VAL A 40 -9.85 13.90 -1.31
CA VAL A 40 -9.93 14.79 -2.49
C VAL A 40 -11.20 14.51 -3.29
N GLU A 41 -11.61 13.26 -3.40
CA GLU A 41 -12.82 12.90 -4.14
C GLU A 41 -14.11 13.25 -3.40
N ARG A 42 -14.17 13.10 -2.07
CA ARG A 42 -15.30 13.64 -1.30
C ARG A 42 -15.36 15.15 -1.42
N TYR A 43 -14.21 15.83 -1.37
CA TYR A 43 -14.12 17.28 -1.53
C TYR A 43 -14.65 17.73 -2.90
N LEU A 44 -14.17 17.13 -4.00
CA LEU A 44 -14.66 17.50 -5.34
C LEU A 44 -16.12 17.09 -5.58
N GLY A 45 -16.61 16.03 -4.94
CA GLY A 45 -18.03 15.66 -5.01
C GLY A 45 -18.96 16.71 -4.39
N VAL A 46 -18.48 17.42 -3.37
CA VAL A 46 -19.22 18.52 -2.72
C VAL A 46 -19.12 19.80 -3.54
N VAL A 47 -17.94 20.16 -4.03
CA VAL A 47 -17.72 21.43 -4.75
C VAL A 47 -18.23 21.38 -6.21
N PHE A 48 -18.16 20.22 -6.88
CA PHE A 48 -18.51 20.09 -8.31
C PHE A 48 -19.43 18.89 -8.61
N PRO A 49 -20.70 18.93 -8.19
CA PRO A 49 -21.61 17.78 -8.26
C PRO A 49 -21.99 17.31 -9.69
N LEU A 50 -21.92 18.19 -10.70
CA LEU A 50 -22.49 17.91 -12.03
C LEU A 50 -21.48 17.44 -13.10
N ARG A 51 -20.18 17.67 -12.94
CA ARG A 51 -19.16 17.34 -13.97
C ARG A 51 -18.35 16.08 -13.67
N TYR A 52 -18.57 15.45 -12.51
CA TYR A 52 -17.55 14.58 -11.93
C TYR A 52 -17.99 13.13 -11.64
N LYS A 53 -19.25 12.80 -11.89
CA LYS A 53 -19.86 11.54 -11.45
C LYS A 53 -19.34 10.27 -12.15
N SER A 54 -18.76 10.37 -13.36
CA SER A 54 -18.38 9.19 -14.15
C SER A 54 -16.87 8.89 -14.19
N ARG A 55 -16.00 9.92 -14.24
CA ARG A 55 -14.56 9.72 -14.54
C ARG A 55 -13.70 9.42 -13.30
N LYS A 56 -14.16 9.79 -12.11
CA LYS A 56 -13.37 9.69 -10.86
C LYS A 56 -13.46 8.35 -10.14
N ARG A 57 -14.61 7.67 -10.21
CA ARG A 57 -14.73 6.28 -9.74
C ARG A 57 -13.72 5.37 -10.45
N LEU A 58 -13.54 5.58 -11.76
CA LEU A 58 -12.55 4.85 -12.54
C LEU A 58 -11.12 5.18 -12.09
N GLY A 59 -10.81 6.46 -11.85
CA GLY A 59 -9.49 6.89 -11.37
C GLY A 59 -9.07 6.27 -10.04
N ARG A 60 -9.98 6.22 -9.05
CA ARG A 60 -9.70 5.62 -7.74
C ARG A 60 -9.50 4.10 -7.82
N VAL A 61 -10.34 3.43 -8.61
CA VAL A 61 -10.26 1.98 -8.83
C VAL A 61 -8.99 1.62 -9.61
N VAL A 62 -8.63 2.41 -10.63
CA VAL A 62 -7.38 2.24 -11.37
C VAL A 62 -6.17 2.51 -10.48
N ALA A 63 -6.19 3.56 -9.65
CA ALA A 63 -5.11 3.87 -8.73
C ALA A 63 -4.90 2.72 -7.73
N ALA A 64 -5.96 2.23 -7.08
CA ALA A 64 -5.88 1.06 -6.20
C ALA A 64 -5.41 -0.19 -6.93
N SER A 65 -5.89 -0.43 -8.15
CA SER A 65 -5.47 -1.58 -8.96
C SER A 65 -3.98 -1.53 -9.30
N VAL A 66 -3.48 -0.41 -9.80
CA VAL A 66 -2.06 -0.18 -10.12
C VAL A 66 -1.19 -0.36 -8.88
N VAL A 67 -1.63 0.21 -7.77
CA VAL A 67 -0.99 0.08 -6.46
C VAL A 67 -0.89 -1.38 -6.03
N LEU A 68 -1.99 -2.12 -6.11
CA LEU A 68 -2.04 -3.52 -5.70
C LEU A 68 -1.14 -4.37 -6.60
N TRP A 69 -1.10 -4.05 -7.89
CA TRP A 69 -0.22 -4.67 -8.88
C TRP A 69 1.26 -4.43 -8.56
N LEU A 70 1.64 -3.20 -8.22
CA LEU A 70 3.02 -2.86 -7.84
C LEU A 70 3.45 -3.55 -6.53
N VAL A 71 2.55 -3.65 -5.56
CA VAL A 71 2.82 -4.41 -4.32
C VAL A 71 2.95 -5.90 -4.61
N ALA A 72 2.09 -6.47 -5.46
CA ALA A 72 2.18 -7.87 -5.86
C ALA A 72 3.49 -8.16 -6.61
N CYS A 73 3.88 -7.33 -7.58
CA CYS A 73 5.16 -7.47 -8.29
C CYS A 73 6.36 -7.31 -7.37
N SER A 74 6.34 -6.33 -6.45
CA SER A 74 7.43 -6.16 -5.50
C SER A 74 7.54 -7.35 -4.54
N HIS A 75 6.41 -7.86 -4.05
CA HIS A 75 6.39 -9.07 -3.21
C HIS A 75 6.92 -10.30 -3.97
N CYS A 76 6.49 -10.52 -5.23
CA CYS A 76 6.99 -11.63 -6.05
C CYS A 76 8.49 -11.50 -6.37
N SER A 77 8.98 -10.29 -6.66
CA SER A 77 10.40 -10.03 -6.94
C SER A 77 11.27 -10.27 -5.70
N ILE A 78 10.79 -9.83 -4.53
CA ILE A 78 11.48 -10.03 -3.25
C ILE A 78 11.59 -11.52 -2.91
N VAL A 79 10.50 -12.28 -3.09
CA VAL A 79 10.48 -13.73 -2.84
C VAL A 79 11.47 -14.45 -3.76
N PHE A 80 11.61 -14.02 -5.01
CA PHE A 80 12.55 -14.62 -5.96
C PHE A 80 14.02 -14.28 -5.69
N VAL A 81 14.30 -13.12 -5.07
CA VAL A 81 15.66 -12.70 -4.67
C VAL A 81 16.08 -13.30 -3.31
N ALA A 82 15.10 -13.70 -2.49
CA ALA A 82 15.33 -14.26 -1.16
C ALA A 82 15.48 -15.80 -1.16
N GLU A 83 15.22 -16.45 -2.29
CA GLU A 83 15.59 -17.85 -2.57
C GLU A 83 17.02 -17.94 -3.11
#